data_AF-A0A6C2U512-F1
#
_entry.id   AF-A0A6C2U512-F1
#
_cell.length_a   1.000
_cell.length_b   1.000
_cell.length_c   1.000
_cell.angle_alpha   90.00
_cell.angle_beta   90.00
_cell.angle_gamma   90.00
#
_symmetry.space_group_name_H-M   'P 1'
#
loop_
_entity.id
_entity.type
_entity.pdbx_description
1 polymer ?
#
loop_
_entity_poly.entity_id
_entity_poly.type
_entity_poly.pdbx_seq_one_letter_code
_entity_poly.pdbx_strand_id
1 'polypeptide(L)'
;MNKKANMCILFHDTAVDVVFVDRTMLGAQIKLMERLPRDEELFGAVAGLMASTGKTPGRVTLVVPREMAMQRTLRYPAVVLEEMAGMVRNEATRHVPFSEDERLLGWSVAESPDGKQAVLDLVAARSPEVRGLVERFEDAGVPIDEAVSFASLAAPQLAGISSLLVLVDERHVQLCLYGEGLLQGAQTLPRKDDGTVRHRVLGAVRQMVARNKAWLGDEGICRILMGGPAEAAELGADLGTAFGLHARPLELPEPIAPLEEEAAISFADALIAAMAEPPPTLNLLEERQRKVPVNKRTVALYGLCLLFVFEMFATYAFRTGAPALQRRKTAQELRELRHETASIQTMKEKNKTYHRQLAQLAKVCNADAGSMEILKTLSDSLPEDTYLKQIDCGREELVLKGSSKEPDKLPELVMKLAFIDTISASEIGTERDGYYEFSLTARLRR
;
A
#
# COMPACT_ATOMS: atom_id res chain seq x y z
N MET A 1 -27.99 1.57 11.24
CA MET A 1 -27.62 0.77 10.05
C MET A 1 -28.21 -0.62 10.22
N ASN A 2 -29.09 -1.09 9.35
CA ASN A 2 -29.53 -2.49 9.40
C ASN A 2 -28.37 -3.39 9.00
N LYS A 3 -27.87 -4.20 9.95
CA LYS A 3 -27.03 -5.36 9.60
C LYS A 3 -27.90 -6.29 8.75
N LYS A 4 -27.31 -6.87 7.69
CA LYS A 4 -27.99 -7.89 6.89
C LYS A 4 -28.19 -9.15 7.76
N ALA A 5 -29.21 -9.92 7.45
CA ALA A 5 -29.43 -11.23 8.07
C ALA A 5 -28.24 -12.14 7.81
N ASN A 6 -27.87 -12.93 8.81
CA ASN A 6 -26.99 -14.09 8.62
C ASN A 6 -27.88 -15.31 8.38
N MET A 7 -27.47 -16.18 7.47
CA MET A 7 -28.09 -17.46 7.20
C MET A 7 -27.16 -18.56 7.72
N CYS A 8 -27.69 -19.54 8.43
CA CYS A 8 -26.97 -20.71 8.89
C CYS A 8 -27.65 -21.96 8.33
N ILE A 9 -26.85 -22.90 7.83
CA ILE A 9 -27.30 -24.18 7.31
C ILE A 9 -26.66 -25.26 8.19
N LEU A 10 -27.47 -25.95 8.99
CA LEU A 10 -27.02 -26.98 9.92
C LEU A 10 -27.49 -28.36 9.46
N PHE A 11 -26.55 -29.28 9.25
CA PHE A 11 -26.84 -30.65 8.90
C PHE A 11 -27.09 -31.53 10.13
N HIS A 12 -28.16 -32.32 10.05
CA HIS A 12 -28.45 -33.46 10.90
C HIS A 12 -28.37 -34.76 10.06
N ASP A 13 -28.63 -35.91 10.68
CA ASP A 13 -28.59 -37.21 9.99
C ASP A 13 -29.63 -37.30 8.86
N THR A 14 -30.88 -36.88 9.11
CA THR A 14 -32.03 -37.01 8.18
C THR A 14 -32.60 -35.68 7.70
N ALA A 15 -32.14 -34.57 8.27
CA ALA A 15 -32.66 -33.24 7.99
C ALA A 15 -31.57 -32.18 7.93
N VAL A 16 -31.93 -31.00 7.44
CA VAL A 16 -31.09 -29.80 7.43
C VAL A 16 -31.92 -28.64 7.95
N ASP A 17 -31.41 -27.96 8.98
CA ASP A 17 -32.03 -26.77 9.53
C ASP A 17 -31.43 -25.52 8.87
N VAL A 18 -32.30 -24.65 8.37
CA VAL A 18 -31.91 -23.36 7.80
C VAL A 18 -32.46 -22.25 8.66
N VAL A 19 -31.57 -21.40 9.19
CA VAL A 19 -31.94 -20.32 10.11
C VAL A 19 -31.46 -18.97 9.58
N PHE A 20 -32.36 -18.00 9.50
CA PHE A 20 -32.06 -16.61 9.22
C PHE A 20 -32.11 -15.79 10.50
N VAL A 21 -31.00 -15.14 10.85
CA VAL A 21 -30.85 -14.34 12.07
C VAL A 21 -30.46 -12.91 11.72
N ASP A 22 -31.29 -11.94 12.09
CA ASP A 22 -30.95 -10.52 12.06
C ASP A 22 -30.26 -10.14 13.38
N ARG A 23 -29.03 -9.62 13.31
CA ARG A 23 -28.33 -9.09 14.51
C ARG A 23 -28.60 -7.61 14.66
N THR A 24 -29.32 -7.26 15.73
CA THR A 24 -29.63 -5.88 16.11
C THR A 24 -28.80 -5.46 17.33
N MET A 25 -28.86 -4.19 17.71
CA MET A 25 -28.25 -3.72 18.97
C MET A 25 -28.90 -4.35 20.20
N LEU A 26 -30.12 -4.89 20.07
CA LEU A 26 -30.88 -5.54 21.14
C LEU A 26 -30.64 -7.06 21.19
N GLY A 27 -29.74 -7.59 20.35
CA GLY A 27 -29.46 -9.02 20.24
C GLY A 27 -29.85 -9.61 18.89
N ALA A 28 -29.87 -10.93 18.83
CA ALA A 28 -30.24 -11.70 17.66
C ALA A 28 -31.76 -11.89 17.57
N GLN A 29 -32.34 -11.65 16.40
CA GLN A 29 -33.75 -11.93 16.11
C GLN A 29 -33.83 -12.96 14.98
N ILE A 30 -34.52 -14.09 15.22
CA ILE A 30 -34.84 -15.04 14.16
C ILE A 30 -35.85 -14.41 13.21
N LYS A 31 -35.56 -14.45 11.90
CA LYS A 31 -36.48 -14.02 10.85
C LYS A 31 -37.22 -15.19 10.21
N LEU A 32 -36.52 -16.30 10.02
CA LEU A 32 -37.03 -17.50 9.40
C LEU A 32 -36.24 -18.68 9.90
N MET A 33 -36.92 -19.80 10.08
CA MET A 33 -36.33 -21.07 10.47
C MET A 33 -37.14 -22.18 9.83
N GLU A 34 -36.47 -23.04 9.06
CA GLU A 34 -37.10 -24.11 8.32
C GLU A 34 -36.28 -25.38 8.48
N ARG A 35 -36.95 -26.53 8.69
CA ARG A 35 -36.32 -27.85 8.62
C ARG A 35 -36.65 -28.50 7.30
N LEU A 36 -35.61 -28.85 6.54
CA LEU A 36 -35.72 -29.48 5.23
C LEU A 36 -35.24 -30.93 5.30
N PRO A 37 -35.82 -31.87 4.54
CA PRO A 37 -35.30 -33.23 4.44
C PRO A 37 -33.91 -33.23 3.78
N ARG A 38 -33.04 -34.15 4.21
CA ARG A 38 -31.70 -34.34 3.62
C ARG A 38 -31.77 -35.28 2.41
N ASP A 39 -32.38 -34.82 1.32
CA ASP A 39 -32.57 -35.56 0.07
C ASP A 39 -31.91 -34.86 -1.15
N GLU A 40 -32.27 -35.29 -2.37
CA GLU A 40 -31.74 -34.72 -3.62
C GLU A 40 -32.25 -33.30 -3.90
N GLU A 41 -33.42 -32.94 -3.36
CA GLU A 41 -34.07 -31.64 -3.59
C GLU A 41 -33.58 -30.56 -2.62
N LEU A 42 -32.87 -30.96 -1.55
CA LEU A 42 -32.34 -30.09 -0.49
C LEU A 42 -31.75 -28.77 -1.02
N PHE A 43 -30.81 -28.83 -1.98
CA PHE A 43 -30.09 -27.64 -2.45
C PHE A 43 -31.01 -26.63 -3.13
N GLY A 44 -31.95 -27.12 -3.94
CA GLY A 44 -32.98 -26.29 -4.58
C GLY A 44 -33.97 -25.72 -3.56
N ALA A 45 -34.35 -26.51 -2.55
CA ALA A 45 -35.21 -26.06 -1.47
C ALA A 45 -34.57 -24.93 -0.64
N VAL A 46 -33.28 -25.06 -0.29
CA VAL A 46 -32.54 -24.00 0.41
C VAL A 46 -32.44 -22.73 -0.43
N ALA A 47 -32.19 -22.85 -1.75
CA ALA A 47 -32.16 -21.72 -2.66
C ALA A 47 -33.53 -21.03 -2.77
N GLY A 48 -34.60 -21.81 -2.89
CA GLY A 48 -35.98 -21.33 -2.90
C GLY A 48 -36.34 -20.58 -1.61
N LEU A 49 -35.92 -21.11 -0.46
CA LEU A 49 -36.09 -20.48 0.85
C LEU A 49 -35.31 -19.16 0.94
N MET A 50 -34.07 -19.13 0.45
CA MET A 50 -33.29 -17.89 0.40
C MET A 50 -33.95 -16.83 -0.48
N ALA A 51 -34.49 -17.22 -1.65
CA ALA A 51 -35.20 -16.32 -2.55
C ALA A 51 -36.51 -15.78 -1.95
N SER A 52 -37.27 -16.63 -1.24
CA SER A 52 -38.57 -16.26 -0.66
C SER A 52 -38.47 -15.22 0.46
N THR A 53 -37.35 -15.17 1.19
CA THR A 53 -37.12 -14.12 2.21
C THR A 53 -36.99 -12.71 1.64
N GLY A 54 -36.80 -12.57 0.31
CA GLY A 54 -36.63 -11.28 -0.37
C GLY A 54 -35.37 -10.51 0.03
N LYS A 55 -34.48 -11.10 0.84
CA LYS A 55 -33.24 -10.50 1.31
C LYS A 55 -32.08 -11.45 1.08
N THR A 56 -31.08 -11.01 0.32
CA THR A 56 -29.81 -11.72 0.25
C THR A 56 -29.12 -11.64 1.62
N PRO A 57 -28.80 -12.78 2.26
CA PRO A 57 -28.08 -12.78 3.53
C PRO A 57 -26.74 -12.05 3.37
N GLY A 58 -26.28 -11.42 4.45
CA GLY A 58 -24.97 -10.79 4.49
C GLY A 58 -23.84 -11.80 4.66
N ARG A 59 -24.17 -12.98 5.19
CA ARG A 59 -23.27 -14.09 5.46
C ARG A 59 -24.08 -15.39 5.44
N VAL A 60 -23.59 -16.42 4.78
CA VAL A 60 -24.13 -17.78 4.80
C VAL A 60 -23.08 -18.70 5.40
N THR A 61 -23.40 -19.26 6.57
CA THR A 61 -22.54 -20.20 7.29
C THR A 61 -23.05 -21.61 7.08
N LEU A 62 -22.23 -22.45 6.48
CA LEU A 62 -22.44 -23.89 6.39
C LEU A 62 -21.81 -24.54 7.63
N VAL A 63 -22.64 -25.17 8.45
CA VAL A 63 -22.14 -26.06 9.50
C VAL A 63 -21.88 -27.41 8.86
N VAL A 64 -20.61 -27.78 8.77
CA VAL A 64 -20.18 -29.02 8.12
C VAL A 64 -20.78 -30.22 8.87
N PRO A 65 -21.33 -31.23 8.17
CA PRO A 65 -21.85 -32.43 8.80
C PRO A 65 -20.82 -33.06 9.75
N ARG A 66 -21.29 -33.53 10.91
CA ARG A 66 -20.45 -34.02 12.01
C ARG A 66 -19.56 -35.19 11.58
N GLU A 67 -20.03 -35.98 10.63
CA GLU A 67 -19.32 -37.12 10.04
C GLU A 67 -18.20 -36.73 9.06
N MET A 68 -18.25 -35.51 8.50
CA MET A 68 -17.26 -34.99 7.54
C MET A 68 -16.10 -34.24 8.20
N ALA A 69 -16.25 -33.86 9.48
CA ALA A 69 -15.27 -33.10 10.22
C ALA A 69 -14.75 -33.87 11.45
N MET A 70 -13.42 -33.88 11.59
CA MET A 70 -12.72 -34.35 12.77
C MET A 70 -12.28 -33.16 13.60
N GLN A 71 -12.48 -33.23 14.91
CA GLN A 71 -12.11 -32.17 15.84
C GLN A 71 -11.22 -32.70 16.96
N ARG A 72 -10.17 -31.94 17.28
CA ARG A 72 -9.19 -32.27 18.30
C ARG A 72 -8.81 -31.01 19.08
N THR A 73 -8.77 -31.15 20.39
CA THR A 73 -8.18 -30.14 21.27
C THR A 73 -6.75 -30.57 21.60
N LEU A 74 -5.78 -29.71 21.31
CA LEU A 74 -4.36 -29.91 21.60
C LEU A 74 -3.88 -28.84 22.59
N ARG A 75 -2.84 -29.15 23.37
CA ARG A 75 -2.34 -28.27 24.43
C ARG A 75 -0.86 -27.97 24.23
N TYR A 76 -0.52 -26.68 24.25
CA TYR A 76 0.85 -26.18 24.09
C TYR A 76 1.23 -25.26 25.24
N PRO A 77 2.53 -24.99 25.48
CA PRO A 77 2.96 -23.87 26.29
C PRO A 77 2.56 -22.52 25.66
N ALA A 78 2.24 -21.51 26.47
CA ALA A 78 1.75 -20.20 25.99
C ALA A 78 2.75 -19.44 25.10
N VAL A 79 4.06 -19.69 25.25
CA VAL A 79 5.14 -18.98 24.51
C VAL A 79 5.04 -19.15 22.98
N VAL A 80 4.27 -20.11 22.49
CA VAL A 80 4.30 -20.54 21.08
C VAL A 80 3.20 -19.86 20.22
N LEU A 81 2.42 -18.91 20.75
CA LEU A 81 1.28 -18.32 20.04
C LEU A 81 1.63 -17.63 18.71
N GLU A 82 2.73 -16.88 18.66
CA GLU A 82 3.18 -16.18 17.44
C GLU A 82 3.62 -17.15 16.33
N GLU A 83 4.09 -18.34 16.72
CA GLU A 83 4.57 -19.39 15.80
C GLU A 83 3.49 -20.45 15.49
N MET A 84 2.31 -20.38 16.13
CA MET A 84 1.26 -21.40 16.00
C MET A 84 0.83 -21.62 14.57
N ALA A 85 0.67 -20.58 13.76
CA ALA A 85 0.19 -20.74 12.39
C ALA A 85 1.11 -21.66 11.56
N GLY A 86 2.43 -21.57 11.76
CA GLY A 86 3.40 -22.47 11.11
C GLY A 86 3.42 -23.86 11.74
N MET A 87 3.34 -23.93 13.07
CA MET A 87 3.37 -25.20 13.81
C MET A 87 2.13 -26.07 13.56
N VAL A 88 0.93 -25.47 13.49
CA VAL A 88 -0.35 -26.16 13.30
C VAL A 88 -0.33 -27.03 12.04
N ARG A 89 0.28 -26.57 10.94
CA ARG A 89 0.38 -27.36 9.71
C ARG A 89 1.21 -28.63 9.90
N ASN A 90 2.33 -28.53 10.59
CA ASN A 90 3.22 -29.65 10.87
C ASN A 90 2.57 -30.63 11.84
N GLU A 91 1.91 -30.09 12.85
CA GLU A 91 1.29 -30.88 13.91
C GLU A 91 0.01 -31.57 13.45
N ALA A 92 -0.76 -30.94 12.56
CA ALA A 92 -1.91 -31.57 11.91
C ALA A 92 -1.52 -32.89 11.23
N THR A 93 -0.30 -33.02 10.70
CA THR A 93 0.18 -34.26 10.08
C THR A 93 0.26 -35.44 11.05
N ARG A 94 0.34 -35.18 12.36
CA ARG A 94 0.36 -36.23 13.39
C ARG A 94 -1.03 -36.63 13.87
N HIS A 95 -1.99 -35.70 13.83
CA HIS A 95 -3.31 -35.89 14.44
C HIS A 95 -4.44 -36.08 13.43
N VAL A 96 -4.24 -35.67 12.18
CA VAL A 96 -5.23 -35.72 11.10
C VAL A 96 -4.87 -36.85 10.14
N PRO A 97 -5.72 -37.88 9.98
CA PRO A 97 -5.44 -39.05 9.15
C PRO A 97 -5.69 -38.79 7.65
N PHE A 98 -5.39 -37.59 7.17
CA PHE A 98 -5.58 -37.17 5.77
C PHE A 98 -4.25 -36.66 5.24
N SER A 99 -3.99 -36.86 3.94
CA SER A 99 -2.81 -36.26 3.30
C SER A 99 -2.93 -34.73 3.26
N GLU A 100 -1.81 -34.04 3.08
CA GLU A 100 -1.76 -32.57 3.15
C GLU A 100 -2.59 -31.89 2.06
N ASP A 101 -2.67 -32.49 0.88
CA ASP A 101 -3.47 -32.03 -0.27
C ASP A 101 -4.96 -32.35 -0.14
N GLU A 102 -5.32 -33.39 0.60
CA GLU A 102 -6.71 -33.79 0.83
C GLU A 102 -7.34 -33.15 2.06
N ARG A 103 -6.61 -32.41 2.90
CA ARG A 103 -7.14 -31.88 4.17
C ARG A 103 -7.44 -30.39 4.10
N LEU A 104 -8.62 -30.02 4.61
CA LEU A 104 -8.91 -28.66 5.04
C LEU A 104 -8.67 -28.56 6.53
N LEU A 105 -8.06 -27.46 6.97
CA LEU A 105 -7.76 -27.21 8.38
C LEU A 105 -8.37 -25.87 8.79
N GLY A 106 -9.12 -25.91 9.89
CA GLY A 106 -9.56 -24.74 10.63
C GLY A 106 -9.02 -24.85 12.05
N TRP A 107 -8.63 -23.74 12.65
CA TRP A 107 -8.14 -23.76 14.02
C TRP A 107 -8.43 -22.47 14.77
N SER A 108 -8.51 -22.57 16.10
CA SER A 108 -8.44 -21.41 16.99
C SER A 108 -7.55 -21.72 18.17
N VAL A 109 -6.94 -20.70 18.74
CA VAL A 109 -6.14 -20.84 19.94
C VAL A 109 -6.64 -19.86 20.98
N ALA A 110 -6.63 -20.31 22.22
CA ALA A 110 -6.81 -19.43 23.36
C ALA A 110 -5.88 -19.82 24.50
N GLU A 111 -5.49 -18.83 25.28
CA GLU A 111 -4.66 -19.00 26.46
C GLU A 111 -5.45 -19.62 27.61
N SER A 112 -4.76 -20.42 28.43
CA SER A 112 -5.27 -20.85 29.71
C SER A 112 -5.39 -19.68 30.69
N PRO A 113 -6.25 -19.79 31.71
CA PRO A 113 -6.39 -18.77 32.76
C PRO A 113 -5.10 -18.48 33.49
N ASP A 114 -4.27 -19.51 33.66
CA ASP A 114 -2.96 -19.38 34.31
C ASP A 114 -1.88 -18.79 33.39
N GLY A 115 -2.20 -18.57 32.11
CA GLY A 115 -1.31 -18.05 31.08
C GLY A 115 -0.12 -18.96 30.76
N LYS A 116 -0.11 -20.21 31.23
CA LYS A 116 1.01 -21.14 31.02
C LYS A 116 0.80 -22.02 29.80
N GLN A 117 -0.43 -22.23 29.39
CA GLN A 117 -0.80 -23.10 28.30
C GLN A 117 -1.64 -22.35 27.26
N ALA A 118 -1.63 -22.87 26.05
CA ALA A 118 -2.53 -22.50 24.98
C ALA A 118 -3.30 -23.76 24.56
N VAL A 119 -4.62 -23.64 24.45
CA VAL A 119 -5.50 -24.67 23.91
C VAL A 119 -5.76 -24.36 22.44
N LEU A 120 -5.32 -25.28 21.59
CA LEU A 120 -5.58 -25.28 20.15
C LEU A 120 -6.81 -26.15 19.88
N ASP A 121 -7.90 -25.53 19.44
CA ASP A 121 -9.02 -26.23 18.79
C ASP A 121 -8.66 -26.42 17.32
N LEU A 122 -8.41 -27.67 16.91
CA LEU A 122 -8.08 -28.06 15.55
C LEU A 122 -9.27 -28.81 14.94
N VAL A 123 -9.80 -28.25 13.86
CA VAL A 123 -10.83 -28.86 13.00
C VAL A 123 -10.17 -29.27 11.69
N ALA A 124 -10.43 -30.49 11.26
CA ALA A 124 -9.96 -31.01 9.98
C ALA A 124 -11.10 -31.71 9.24
N ALA A 125 -11.14 -31.57 7.92
CA ALA A 125 -12.10 -32.26 7.07
C ALA A 125 -11.46 -32.66 5.75
N ARG A 126 -12.06 -33.62 5.04
CA ARG A 126 -11.60 -33.98 3.69
C ARG A 126 -12.04 -32.91 2.70
N SER A 127 -11.07 -32.31 2.03
CA SER A 127 -11.23 -31.28 1.01
C SER A 127 -12.26 -31.62 -0.06
N PRO A 128 -12.24 -32.81 -0.72
CA PRO A 128 -13.23 -33.12 -1.75
C PRO A 128 -14.67 -33.17 -1.21
N GLU A 129 -14.87 -33.59 0.05
CA GLU A 129 -16.22 -33.74 0.64
C GLU A 129 -16.82 -32.37 0.97
N VAL A 130 -16.07 -31.50 1.67
CA VAL A 130 -16.53 -30.15 2.03
C VAL A 130 -16.66 -29.27 0.79
N ARG A 131 -15.68 -29.31 -0.13
CA ARG A 131 -15.75 -28.51 -1.36
C ARG A 131 -16.89 -28.97 -2.26
N GLY A 132 -17.10 -30.27 -2.43
CA GLY A 132 -18.23 -30.79 -3.19
C GLY A 132 -19.58 -30.38 -2.58
N LEU A 133 -19.69 -30.35 -1.25
CA LEU A 133 -20.91 -29.87 -0.58
C LEU A 133 -21.13 -28.37 -0.84
N VAL A 134 -20.08 -27.55 -0.75
CA VAL A 134 -20.14 -26.11 -1.04
C VAL A 134 -20.51 -25.87 -2.50
N GLU A 135 -19.84 -26.53 -3.45
CA GLU A 135 -20.12 -26.41 -4.89
C GLU A 135 -21.58 -26.70 -5.20
N ARG A 136 -22.18 -27.74 -4.61
CA ARG A 136 -23.62 -28.04 -4.78
C ARG A 136 -24.55 -26.92 -4.30
N PHE A 137 -24.22 -26.25 -3.19
CA PHE A 137 -24.97 -25.07 -2.74
C PHE A 137 -24.77 -23.89 -3.69
N GLU A 138 -23.54 -23.65 -4.14
CA GLU A 138 -23.22 -22.55 -5.04
C GLU A 138 -23.86 -22.71 -6.42
N ASP A 139 -23.88 -23.93 -6.95
CA ASP A 139 -24.57 -24.29 -8.21
C ASP A 139 -26.08 -24.09 -8.10
N ALA A 140 -26.65 -24.31 -6.92
CA ALA A 140 -28.05 -23.99 -6.62
C ALA A 140 -28.29 -22.48 -6.38
N GLY A 141 -27.26 -21.64 -6.43
CA GLY A 141 -27.35 -20.20 -6.24
C GLY A 141 -27.28 -19.74 -4.78
N VAL A 142 -26.90 -20.62 -3.84
CA VAL A 142 -26.68 -20.29 -2.42
C VAL A 142 -25.18 -20.06 -2.18
N PRO A 143 -24.71 -18.81 -2.06
CA PRO A 143 -23.28 -18.55 -1.84
C PRO A 143 -22.90 -18.99 -0.43
N ILE A 144 -21.88 -19.84 -0.27
CA ILE A 144 -21.38 -20.23 1.05
C ILE A 144 -20.16 -19.37 1.39
N ASP A 145 -20.27 -18.55 2.44
CA ASP A 145 -19.17 -17.70 2.88
C ASP A 145 -18.19 -18.47 3.79
N GLU A 146 -18.71 -19.41 4.56
CA GLU A 146 -17.97 -20.11 5.59
C GLU A 146 -18.42 -21.55 5.76
N ALA A 147 -17.48 -22.45 6.01
CA ALA A 147 -17.73 -23.83 6.39
C ALA A 147 -17.02 -24.11 7.72
N VAL A 148 -17.78 -24.46 8.76
CA VAL A 148 -17.27 -24.55 10.15
C VAL A 148 -17.86 -25.76 10.88
N SER A 149 -17.17 -26.24 11.91
CA SER A 149 -17.71 -27.27 12.81
C SER A 149 -18.69 -26.66 13.80
N PHE A 150 -19.77 -27.40 14.11
CA PHE A 150 -20.74 -27.01 15.13
C PHE A 150 -20.10 -26.74 16.49
N ALA A 151 -19.20 -27.62 16.95
CA ALA A 151 -18.62 -27.50 18.28
C ALA A 151 -17.78 -26.22 18.44
N SER A 152 -17.11 -25.77 17.38
CA SER A 152 -16.37 -24.51 17.39
C SER A 152 -17.31 -23.30 17.40
N LEU A 153 -18.49 -23.39 16.78
CA LEU A 153 -19.48 -22.30 16.78
C LEU A 153 -20.17 -22.14 18.13
N ALA A 154 -20.44 -23.22 18.86
CA ALA A 154 -21.14 -23.15 20.12
C ALA A 154 -20.28 -22.58 21.27
N ALA A 155 -18.94 -22.62 21.16
CA ALA A 155 -18.03 -22.23 22.23
C ALA A 155 -18.26 -20.82 22.81
N PRO A 156 -18.42 -19.75 21.99
CA PRO A 156 -18.64 -18.41 22.52
C PRO A 156 -19.98 -18.24 23.25
N GLN A 157 -21.02 -19.00 22.86
CA GLN A 157 -22.34 -18.94 23.49
C GLN A 157 -22.37 -19.68 24.84
N LEU A 158 -21.42 -20.61 25.03
CA LEU A 158 -21.27 -21.40 26.24
C LEU A 158 -20.15 -20.87 27.15
N ALA A 159 -19.72 -19.63 26.93
CA ALA A 159 -18.70 -18.98 27.74
C ALA A 159 -19.12 -18.75 29.20
N GLY A 160 -18.12 -18.73 30.08
CA GLY A 160 -18.26 -18.39 31.50
C GLY A 160 -18.65 -19.53 32.44
N ILE A 161 -19.18 -20.65 31.94
CA ILE A 161 -19.54 -21.82 32.77
C ILE A 161 -19.04 -23.09 32.11
N SER A 162 -18.27 -23.89 32.85
CA SER A 162 -17.83 -25.23 32.42
C SER A 162 -19.03 -26.10 32.08
N SER A 163 -19.23 -26.36 30.79
CA SER A 163 -20.46 -26.94 30.25
C SER A 163 -20.16 -28.18 29.41
N LEU A 164 -20.89 -29.27 29.66
CA LEU A 164 -20.94 -30.41 28.76
C LEU A 164 -22.17 -30.26 27.88
N LEU A 165 -21.97 -30.12 26.58
CA LEU A 165 -23.02 -30.20 25.57
C LEU A 165 -23.05 -31.62 25.00
N VAL A 166 -24.23 -32.24 25.00
CA VAL A 166 -24.48 -33.56 24.43
C VAL A 166 -25.56 -33.41 23.37
N LEU A 167 -25.19 -33.68 22.12
CA LEU A 167 -26.10 -33.62 20.99
C LEU A 167 -26.37 -35.05 20.54
N VAL A 168 -27.64 -35.43 20.54
CA VAL A 168 -28.07 -36.77 20.16
C VAL A 168 -28.81 -36.68 18.83
N ASP A 169 -28.27 -37.34 17.82
CA ASP A 169 -28.95 -37.54 16.54
C ASP A 169 -29.43 -38.99 16.41
N GLU A 170 -29.89 -39.38 15.23
CA GLU A 170 -30.33 -40.75 14.96
C GLU A 170 -29.16 -41.75 14.96
N ARG A 171 -28.01 -41.35 14.41
CA ARG A 171 -26.84 -42.22 14.17
C ARG A 171 -25.66 -41.88 15.05
N HIS A 172 -25.64 -40.70 15.64
CA HIS A 172 -24.47 -40.21 16.38
C HIS A 172 -24.85 -39.52 17.70
N VAL A 173 -23.93 -39.55 18.65
CA VAL A 173 -23.94 -38.72 19.86
C VAL A 173 -22.67 -37.89 19.84
N GLN A 174 -22.80 -36.57 19.76
CA GLN A 174 -21.68 -35.65 19.85
C GLN A 174 -21.55 -35.13 21.28
N LEU A 175 -20.35 -35.22 21.83
CA LEU A 175 -19.98 -34.73 23.15
C LEU A 175 -19.04 -33.55 22.97
N CYS A 176 -19.37 -32.40 23.53
CA CYS A 176 -18.54 -31.20 23.50
C CYS A 176 -18.37 -30.68 24.93
N LEU A 177 -17.14 -30.65 25.43
CA LEU A 177 -16.80 -30.08 26.72
C LEU A 177 -16.26 -28.67 26.53
N TYR A 178 -16.93 -27.71 27.11
CA TYR A 178 -16.53 -26.31 27.13
C TYR A 178 -16.06 -25.92 28.53
N GLY A 179 -15.01 -25.10 28.57
CA GLY A 179 -14.50 -24.47 29.78
C GLY A 179 -14.02 -23.07 29.40
N GLU A 180 -14.48 -22.06 30.14
CA GLU A 180 -14.03 -20.67 29.98
C GLU A 180 -14.23 -20.09 28.58
N GLY A 181 -15.32 -20.51 27.91
CA GLY A 181 -15.64 -20.08 26.54
C GLY A 181 -14.84 -20.76 25.44
N LEU A 182 -14.11 -21.81 25.78
CA LEU A 182 -13.27 -22.57 24.86
C LEU A 182 -13.71 -24.03 24.81
N LEU A 183 -13.55 -24.64 23.64
CA LEU A 183 -13.75 -26.08 23.48
C LEU A 183 -12.53 -26.83 24.02
N GLN A 184 -12.73 -27.58 25.10
CA GLN A 184 -11.71 -28.37 25.79
C GLN A 184 -11.62 -29.82 25.27
N GLY A 185 -12.70 -30.30 24.67
CA GLY A 185 -12.73 -31.60 24.02
C GLY A 185 -14.01 -31.81 23.23
N ALA A 186 -13.89 -32.47 22.08
CA ALA A 186 -15.02 -32.94 21.31
C ALA A 186 -14.83 -34.41 20.95
N GLN A 187 -15.93 -35.17 20.97
CA GLN A 187 -15.95 -36.56 20.56
C GLN A 187 -17.30 -36.93 19.96
N THR A 188 -17.29 -37.52 18.78
CA THR A 188 -18.49 -38.10 18.15
C THR A 188 -18.48 -39.61 18.35
N LEU A 189 -19.60 -40.15 18.83
CA LEU A 189 -19.79 -41.57 19.10
C LEU A 189 -20.92 -42.11 18.22
N PRO A 190 -20.77 -43.28 17.57
CA PRO A 190 -21.86 -43.89 16.84
C PRO A 190 -22.92 -44.42 17.81
N ARG A 191 -24.17 -44.03 17.56
CA ARG A 191 -25.39 -44.54 18.19
C ARG A 191 -25.73 -45.86 17.50
N LYS A 192 -25.44 -46.97 18.15
CA LYS A 192 -25.87 -48.32 17.73
C LYS A 192 -26.96 -48.76 18.69
N ASP A 193 -28.05 -49.32 18.20
CA ASP A 193 -29.18 -49.79 19.03
C ASP A 193 -28.87 -51.10 19.75
N ASP A 194 -27.78 -51.14 20.51
CA ASP A 194 -27.33 -52.31 21.27
C ASP A 194 -27.47 -52.10 22.79
N GLY A 195 -28.09 -51.00 23.23
CA GLY A 195 -28.20 -50.63 24.65
C GLY A 195 -26.86 -50.23 25.31
N THR A 196 -25.72 -50.40 24.63
CA THR A 196 -24.39 -50.05 25.18
C THR A 196 -24.05 -48.57 25.04
N VAL A 197 -24.80 -47.82 24.24
CA VAL A 197 -24.56 -46.40 23.95
C VAL A 197 -24.46 -45.59 25.24
N ARG A 198 -25.36 -45.83 26.21
CA ARG A 198 -25.35 -45.10 27.50
C ARG A 198 -24.05 -45.28 28.26
N HIS A 199 -23.58 -46.51 28.41
CA HIS A 199 -22.32 -46.82 29.07
C HIS A 199 -21.12 -46.26 28.31
N ARG A 200 -21.12 -46.33 26.97
CA ARG A 200 -20.06 -45.76 26.12
C ARG A 200 -19.99 -44.24 26.25
N VAL A 201 -21.13 -43.55 26.18
CA VAL A 201 -21.22 -42.10 26.35
C VAL A 201 -20.74 -41.72 27.75
N LEU A 202 -21.23 -42.37 28.81
CA LEU A 202 -20.82 -42.05 30.17
C LEU A 202 -19.31 -42.27 30.40
N GLY A 203 -18.77 -43.38 29.88
CA GLY A 203 -17.34 -43.66 29.92
C GLY A 203 -16.51 -42.60 29.18
N ALA A 204 -16.95 -42.19 27.99
CA ALA A 204 -16.30 -41.15 27.20
C ALA A 204 -16.33 -39.79 27.91
N VAL A 205 -17.48 -39.38 28.47
CA VAL A 205 -17.59 -38.12 29.23
C VAL A 205 -16.67 -38.15 30.45
N ARG A 206 -16.66 -39.23 31.23
CA ARG A 206 -15.75 -39.36 32.38
C ARG A 206 -14.29 -39.24 31.97
N GLN A 207 -13.90 -39.88 30.87
CA GLN A 207 -12.54 -39.78 30.34
C GLN A 207 -12.22 -38.36 29.89
N MET A 208 -13.16 -37.69 29.22
CA MET A 208 -13.00 -36.32 28.74
C MET A 208 -12.86 -35.32 29.90
N VAL A 209 -13.68 -35.47 30.96
CA VAL A 209 -13.56 -34.67 32.20
C VAL A 209 -12.23 -34.92 32.90
N ALA A 210 -11.85 -36.19 33.07
CA ALA A 210 -10.59 -36.53 33.75
C ALA A 210 -9.37 -35.95 33.02
N ARG A 211 -9.35 -35.99 31.68
CA ARG A 211 -8.29 -35.39 30.85
C ARG A 211 -8.22 -33.88 30.96
N ASN A 212 -9.36 -33.23 31.22
CA ASN A 212 -9.48 -31.77 31.25
C ASN A 212 -9.61 -31.19 32.68
N LYS A 213 -9.37 -31.98 33.73
CA LYS A 213 -9.55 -31.57 35.14
C LYS A 213 -8.88 -30.23 35.48
N ALA A 214 -7.65 -30.01 35.02
CA ALA A 214 -6.91 -28.78 35.32
C ALA A 214 -7.58 -27.50 34.81
N TRP A 215 -8.42 -27.59 33.78
CA TRP A 215 -9.12 -26.46 33.15
C TRP A 215 -10.53 -26.27 33.67
N LEU A 216 -11.19 -27.37 34.04
CA LEU A 216 -12.52 -27.32 34.62
C LEU A 216 -12.50 -26.79 36.07
N GLY A 217 -11.31 -26.66 36.67
CA GLY A 217 -11.14 -26.32 38.08
C GLY A 217 -11.61 -27.44 39.01
N ASP A 218 -11.72 -27.13 40.30
CA ASP A 218 -12.16 -28.09 41.32
C ASP A 218 -13.66 -28.43 41.21
N GLU A 219 -14.45 -27.52 40.63
CA GLU A 219 -15.89 -27.72 40.42
C GLU A 219 -16.20 -28.72 39.30
N GLY A 220 -15.29 -28.88 38.32
CA GLY A 220 -15.49 -29.81 37.21
C GLY A 220 -16.50 -29.28 36.19
N ILE A 221 -17.43 -30.15 35.75
CA ILE A 221 -18.56 -29.70 34.92
C ILE A 221 -19.55 -29.01 35.85
N CYS A 222 -19.99 -27.81 35.52
CA CYS A 222 -21.01 -27.09 36.28
C CYS A 222 -22.40 -27.19 35.63
N ARG A 223 -22.45 -27.54 34.34
CA ARG A 223 -23.69 -27.57 33.54
C ARG A 223 -23.67 -28.68 32.49
N ILE A 224 -24.80 -29.39 32.34
CA ILE A 224 -25.01 -30.36 31.26
C ILE A 224 -26.18 -29.88 30.40
N LEU A 225 -25.94 -29.72 29.10
CA LEU A 225 -26.91 -29.29 28.10
C LEU A 225 -27.16 -30.43 27.11
N MET A 226 -28.42 -30.68 26.80
CA MET A 226 -28.87 -31.77 25.93
C MET A 226 -29.58 -31.20 24.70
N GLY A 227 -29.07 -31.51 23.51
CA GLY A 227 -29.77 -31.31 22.23
C GLY A 227 -30.15 -32.65 21.63
N GLY A 228 -31.25 -32.71 20.88
CA GLY A 228 -31.70 -33.93 20.19
C GLY A 228 -33.15 -34.35 20.48
N PRO A 229 -33.56 -35.58 20.08
CA PRO A 229 -34.91 -36.09 20.28
C PRO A 229 -35.20 -36.37 21.76
N ALA A 230 -36.47 -36.60 22.10
CA ALA A 230 -36.92 -36.84 23.48
C ALA A 230 -36.17 -37.98 24.20
N GLU A 231 -35.70 -38.99 23.47
CA GLU A 231 -34.88 -40.10 23.99
C GLU A 231 -33.54 -39.63 24.60
N ALA A 232 -33.06 -38.44 24.23
CA ALA A 232 -31.92 -37.80 24.86
C ALA A 232 -32.17 -37.49 26.35
N ALA A 233 -33.43 -37.36 26.78
CA ALA A 233 -33.78 -37.09 28.18
C ALA A 233 -33.31 -38.21 29.13
N GLU A 234 -33.41 -39.48 28.72
CA GLU A 234 -32.95 -40.60 29.53
C GLU A 234 -31.42 -40.60 29.69
N LEU A 235 -30.70 -40.33 28.60
CA LEU A 235 -29.24 -40.16 28.65
C LEU A 235 -28.85 -38.97 29.53
N GLY A 236 -29.63 -37.89 29.49
CA GLY A 236 -29.47 -36.73 30.35
C GLY A 236 -29.64 -37.07 31.83
N ALA A 237 -30.61 -37.91 32.19
CA ALA A 237 -30.82 -38.36 33.57
C ALA A 237 -29.63 -39.21 34.10
N ASP A 238 -29.09 -40.10 33.25
CA ASP A 238 -27.92 -40.92 33.60
C ASP A 238 -26.67 -40.05 33.81
N LEU A 239 -26.43 -39.10 32.90
CA LEU A 239 -25.32 -38.14 33.02
C LEU A 239 -25.50 -37.25 34.25
N GLY A 240 -26.71 -36.76 34.48
CA GLY A 240 -27.03 -35.95 35.65
C GLY A 240 -26.75 -36.68 36.95
N THR A 241 -27.18 -37.94 37.05
CA THR A 241 -26.89 -38.81 38.21
C THR A 241 -25.39 -39.03 38.39
N ALA A 242 -24.66 -39.28 37.30
CA ALA A 242 -23.23 -39.59 37.37
C ALA A 242 -22.35 -38.39 37.79
N PHE A 243 -22.79 -37.17 37.50
CA PHE A 243 -22.06 -35.94 37.83
C PHE A 243 -22.70 -35.11 38.95
N GLY A 244 -23.83 -35.55 39.50
CA GLY A 244 -24.56 -34.81 40.54
C GLY A 244 -25.19 -33.50 40.02
N LEU A 245 -25.56 -33.45 38.74
CA LEU A 245 -26.09 -32.28 38.07
C LEU A 245 -27.45 -32.57 37.45
N HIS A 246 -28.22 -31.53 37.15
CA HIS A 246 -29.41 -31.67 36.31
C HIS A 246 -29.02 -31.40 34.85
N ALA A 247 -29.18 -32.42 34.00
CA ALA A 247 -29.11 -32.22 32.56
C ALA A 247 -30.33 -31.41 32.11
N ARG A 248 -30.08 -30.27 31.46
CA ARG A 248 -31.11 -29.38 30.94
C ARG A 248 -31.21 -29.54 29.43
N PRO A 249 -32.40 -29.40 28.84
CA PRO A 249 -32.48 -29.22 27.39
C PRO A 249 -31.67 -27.98 27.00
N LEU A 250 -31.19 -27.95 25.77
CA LEU A 250 -30.53 -26.78 25.21
C LEU A 250 -31.55 -25.67 25.04
N GLU A 251 -31.67 -24.81 26.06
CA GLU A 251 -32.62 -23.71 26.08
C GLU A 251 -32.20 -22.60 25.09
N LEU A 252 -33.16 -22.10 24.31
CA LEU A 252 -32.96 -20.94 23.47
C LEU A 252 -32.76 -19.69 24.34
N PRO A 253 -32.00 -18.69 23.89
CA PRO A 253 -31.96 -17.39 24.56
C PRO A 253 -33.37 -16.83 24.75
N GLU A 254 -33.68 -16.29 25.94
CA GLU A 254 -34.98 -15.70 26.31
C GLU A 254 -35.66 -14.80 25.24
N PRO A 255 -34.96 -13.97 24.43
CA PRO A 255 -35.62 -13.19 23.38
C PRO A 255 -36.30 -14.01 22.26
N ILE A 256 -36.16 -15.35 22.28
CA ILE A 256 -36.52 -16.27 21.19
C ILE A 256 -37.48 -17.37 21.68
N ALA A 257 -37.87 -17.32 22.97
CA ALA A 257 -38.76 -18.28 23.61
C ALA A 257 -40.19 -18.44 23.04
N PRO A 258 -40.83 -17.50 22.31
CA PRO A 258 -42.23 -17.69 21.89
C PRO A 258 -42.42 -18.61 20.66
N LEU A 259 -41.39 -19.30 20.18
CA LEU A 259 -41.53 -20.37 19.19
C LEU A 259 -42.08 -21.63 19.90
N GLU A 260 -43.03 -22.34 19.29
CA GLU A 260 -43.68 -23.53 19.87
C GLU A 260 -42.67 -24.48 20.53
N GLU A 261 -42.93 -24.87 21.79
CA GLU A 261 -41.96 -25.58 22.67
C GLU A 261 -41.35 -26.84 22.03
N GLU A 262 -42.12 -27.57 21.21
CA GLU A 262 -41.64 -28.79 20.53
C GLU A 262 -40.71 -28.49 19.34
N ALA A 263 -41.00 -27.43 18.56
CA ALA A 263 -40.11 -27.00 17.49
C ALA A 263 -38.82 -26.41 18.07
N ALA A 264 -38.93 -25.58 19.12
CA ALA A 264 -37.83 -24.84 19.73
C ALA A 264 -36.66 -25.72 20.20
N ILE A 265 -36.93 -26.89 20.80
CA ILE A 265 -35.88 -27.81 21.28
C ILE A 265 -35.07 -28.38 20.10
N SER A 266 -35.72 -28.60 18.97
CA SER A 266 -35.07 -29.23 17.81
C SER A 266 -34.14 -28.30 17.03
N PHE A 267 -34.30 -26.98 17.20
CA PHE A 267 -33.54 -25.97 16.46
C PHE A 267 -32.50 -25.21 17.30
N ALA A 268 -32.37 -25.53 18.59
CA ALA A 268 -31.47 -24.83 19.49
C ALA A 268 -30.01 -24.83 19.01
N ASP A 269 -29.58 -25.96 18.44
CA ASP A 269 -28.27 -26.09 17.80
C ASP A 269 -28.14 -25.08 16.65
N ALA A 270 -29.10 -25.09 15.71
CA ALA A 270 -29.07 -24.25 14.52
C ALA A 270 -29.04 -22.76 14.87
N LEU A 271 -29.75 -22.38 15.94
CA LEU A 271 -29.77 -21.02 16.44
C LEU A 271 -28.44 -20.60 17.08
N ILE A 272 -27.87 -21.45 17.94
CA ILE A 272 -26.55 -21.20 18.55
C ILE A 272 -25.50 -21.02 17.46
N ALA A 273 -25.53 -21.88 16.44
CA ALA A 273 -24.65 -21.78 15.29
C ALA A 273 -24.85 -20.45 14.54
N ALA A 274 -26.10 -20.05 14.28
CA ALA A 274 -26.42 -18.81 13.59
C ALA A 274 -26.05 -17.53 14.38
N MET A 275 -26.01 -17.62 15.71
CA MET A 275 -25.68 -16.51 16.61
C MET A 275 -24.16 -16.31 16.82
N ALA A 276 -23.33 -17.29 16.50
CA ALA A 276 -21.89 -17.21 16.67
C ALA A 276 -21.18 -16.43 15.55
N GLU A 277 -20.06 -15.77 15.86
CA GLU A 277 -19.08 -15.32 14.87
C GLU A 277 -17.86 -16.23 15.03
N PRO A 278 -17.70 -17.28 14.20
CA PRO A 278 -16.51 -18.11 14.27
C PRO A 278 -15.27 -17.24 14.03
N PRO A 279 -14.18 -17.48 14.77
CA PRO A 279 -12.87 -16.97 14.42
C PRO A 279 -12.55 -17.27 12.95
N PRO A 280 -11.99 -16.32 12.19
CA PRO A 280 -11.76 -16.50 10.75
C PRO A 280 -10.80 -17.64 10.43
N THR A 281 -9.98 -18.05 11.41
CA THR A 281 -9.05 -19.17 11.32
C THR A 281 -9.73 -20.53 11.47
N LEU A 282 -10.94 -20.61 12.04
CA LEU A 282 -11.73 -21.86 12.19
C LEU A 282 -12.52 -22.23 10.93
N ASN A 283 -12.62 -21.32 9.97
CA ASN A 283 -13.32 -21.58 8.72
C ASN A 283 -12.48 -22.49 7.81
N LEU A 284 -13.06 -23.62 7.43
CA LEU A 284 -12.48 -24.64 6.57
C LEU A 284 -12.35 -24.19 5.11
N LEU A 285 -12.99 -23.07 4.73
CA LEU A 285 -12.81 -22.45 3.42
C LEU A 285 -11.59 -21.52 3.43
N GLU A 286 -10.72 -21.73 2.45
CA GLU A 286 -9.56 -20.88 2.21
C GLU A 286 -10.00 -19.44 1.89
N GLU A 287 -9.19 -18.46 2.30
CA GLU A 287 -9.50 -17.04 2.11
C GLU A 287 -9.76 -16.65 0.64
N ARG A 288 -9.13 -17.35 -0.30
CA ARG A 288 -9.34 -17.16 -1.75
C ARG A 288 -10.71 -17.66 -2.25
N GLN A 289 -11.28 -18.64 -1.56
CA GLN A 289 -12.58 -19.23 -1.91
C GLN A 289 -13.73 -18.48 -1.22
N ARG A 290 -13.44 -17.68 -0.19
CA ARG A 290 -14.44 -16.85 0.48
C ARG A 290 -14.94 -15.81 -0.51
N LYS A 291 -16.21 -15.93 -0.90
CA LYS A 291 -16.93 -14.87 -1.61
C LYS A 291 -17.26 -13.75 -0.65
N VAL A 292 -16.23 -13.07 -0.10
CA VAL A 292 -16.45 -11.90 0.75
C VAL A 292 -17.33 -10.96 -0.05
N PRO A 293 -18.58 -10.72 0.37
CA PRO A 293 -19.48 -9.90 -0.40
C PRO A 293 -18.85 -8.52 -0.41
N VAL A 294 -18.26 -8.14 -1.55
CA VAL A 294 -17.54 -6.87 -1.66
C VAL A 294 -18.57 -5.81 -1.33
N ASN A 295 -18.40 -5.19 -0.17
CA ASN A 295 -19.39 -4.27 0.34
C ASN A 295 -19.55 -3.19 -0.72
N LYS A 296 -20.77 -2.97 -1.22
CA LYS A 296 -21.03 -1.95 -2.25
C LYS A 296 -20.46 -0.59 -1.82
N ARG A 297 -20.36 -0.34 -0.52
CA ARG A 297 -19.69 0.83 0.05
C ARG A 297 -18.18 0.84 -0.17
N THR A 298 -17.51 -0.30 -0.01
CA THR A 298 -16.08 -0.42 -0.29
C THR A 298 -15.80 -0.20 -1.77
N VAL A 299 -16.63 -0.75 -2.66
CA VAL A 299 -16.53 -0.46 -4.11
C VAL A 299 -16.79 1.01 -4.40
N ALA A 300 -17.84 1.60 -3.81
CA ALA A 300 -18.15 3.02 -3.98
C ALA A 300 -17.04 3.93 -3.42
N LEU A 301 -16.43 3.56 -2.28
CA LEU A 301 -15.32 4.28 -1.67
C LEU A 301 -14.07 4.20 -2.55
N TYR A 302 -13.72 3.02 -3.06
CA TYR A 302 -12.62 2.88 -4.02
C TYR A 302 -12.88 3.68 -5.30
N GLY A 303 -14.12 3.67 -5.80
CA GLY A 303 -14.54 4.52 -6.92
C GLY A 303 -14.36 6.01 -6.63
N LEU A 304 -14.73 6.46 -5.42
CA LEU A 304 -14.58 7.85 -5.00
C LEU A 304 -13.11 8.24 -4.80
N CYS A 305 -12.28 7.35 -4.24
CA CYS A 305 -10.85 7.55 -4.14
C CYS A 305 -10.19 7.64 -5.53
N LEU A 306 -10.57 6.79 -6.48
CA LEU A 306 -10.08 6.86 -7.86
C LEU A 306 -10.47 8.17 -8.55
N LEU A 307 -11.71 8.64 -8.32
CA LEU A 307 -12.19 9.92 -8.85
C LEU A 307 -11.38 11.08 -8.26
N PHE A 308 -11.06 11.03 -6.96
CA PHE A 308 -10.22 12.03 -6.30
C PHE A 308 -8.77 12.04 -6.83
N VAL A 309 -8.20 10.86 -7.09
CA VAL A 309 -6.89 10.73 -7.74
C VAL A 309 -6.93 11.32 -9.16
N PHE A 310 -8.00 11.05 -9.92
CA PHE A 310 -8.17 11.61 -11.25
C PHE A 310 -8.28 13.15 -11.22
N GLU A 311 -9.04 13.71 -10.27
CA GLU A 311 -9.15 15.16 -10.08
C GLU A 311 -7.79 15.79 -9.72
N MET A 312 -7.05 15.17 -8.80
CA MET A 312 -5.67 15.54 -8.46
C MET A 312 -4.77 15.56 -9.70
N PHE A 313 -4.80 14.52 -10.52
CA PHE A 313 -4.02 14.43 -11.76
C PHE A 313 -4.45 15.48 -12.79
N ALA A 314 -5.75 15.69 -12.99
CA ALA A 314 -6.27 16.70 -13.90
C ALA A 314 -5.81 18.10 -13.46
N THR A 315 -5.92 18.42 -12.17
CA THR A 315 -5.49 19.72 -11.62
C THR A 315 -3.98 19.92 -11.79
N TYR A 316 -3.19 18.88 -11.54
CA TYR A 316 -1.75 18.90 -11.77
C TYR A 316 -1.40 19.11 -13.25
N ALA A 317 -2.05 18.39 -14.16
CA ALA A 317 -1.85 18.51 -15.60
C ALA A 317 -2.25 19.91 -16.12
N PHE A 318 -3.35 20.49 -15.62
CA PHE A 318 -3.74 21.85 -15.94
C PHE A 318 -2.74 22.88 -15.42
N ARG A 319 -2.28 22.73 -14.17
CA ARG A 319 -1.37 23.69 -13.52
C ARG A 319 0.03 23.66 -14.14
N THR A 320 0.49 22.51 -14.62
CA THR A 320 1.80 22.36 -15.27
C THR A 320 1.75 22.55 -16.80
N GLY A 321 0.66 22.14 -17.45
CA GLY A 321 0.47 22.20 -18.90
C GLY A 321 0.09 23.58 -19.42
N ALA A 322 -0.76 24.33 -18.71
CA ALA A 322 -1.18 25.66 -19.16
C ALA A 322 0.00 26.66 -19.29
N PRO A 323 0.96 26.73 -18.34
CA PRO A 323 2.15 27.56 -18.50
C PRO A 323 3.06 27.10 -19.65
N ALA A 324 3.15 25.79 -19.91
CA ALA A 324 3.96 25.27 -21.01
C ALA A 324 3.41 25.68 -22.38
N LEU A 325 2.08 25.67 -22.54
CA LEU A 325 1.41 26.15 -23.74
C LEU A 325 1.53 27.67 -23.92
N GLN A 326 1.40 28.44 -22.84
CA GLN A 326 1.64 29.89 -22.88
C GLN A 326 3.10 30.20 -23.23
N ARG A 327 4.07 29.53 -22.61
CA ARG A 327 5.49 29.69 -22.94
C ARG A 327 5.78 29.39 -24.40
N ARG A 328 5.09 28.42 -25.02
CA ARG A 328 5.23 28.15 -26.46
C ARG A 328 4.73 29.30 -27.33
N LYS A 329 3.55 29.87 -27.01
CA LYS A 329 3.02 31.06 -27.71
C LYS A 329 3.93 32.27 -27.51
N THR A 330 4.28 32.59 -26.26
CA THR A 330 5.15 33.73 -25.95
C THR A 330 6.54 33.56 -26.59
N ALA A 331 7.09 32.34 -26.66
CA ALA A 331 8.35 32.09 -27.34
C ALA A 331 8.26 32.22 -28.86
N GLN A 332 7.11 31.94 -29.47
CA GLN A 332 6.86 32.23 -30.89
C GLN A 332 6.80 33.74 -31.14
N GLU A 333 6.01 34.47 -30.35
CA GLU A 333 5.93 35.94 -30.44
C GLU A 333 7.30 36.59 -30.20
N LEU A 334 8.08 36.09 -29.24
CA LEU A 334 9.45 36.57 -28.99
C LEU A 334 10.40 36.30 -30.16
N ARG A 335 10.21 35.21 -30.91
CA ARG A 335 11.03 34.91 -32.09
C ARG A 335 10.72 35.88 -33.23
N GLU A 336 9.44 36.21 -33.42
CA GLU A 336 9.00 37.19 -34.41
C GLU A 336 9.53 38.59 -34.06
N LEU A 337 9.37 39.02 -32.80
CA LEU A 337 9.91 40.31 -32.33
C LEU A 337 11.45 40.36 -32.36
N ARG A 338 12.15 39.24 -32.12
CA ARG A 338 13.61 39.16 -32.30
C ARG A 338 14.03 39.38 -33.74
N HIS A 339 13.22 38.91 -34.69
CA HIS A 339 13.49 39.11 -36.10
C HIS A 339 13.34 40.59 -36.51
N GLU A 340 12.35 41.29 -35.97
CA GLU A 340 12.21 42.74 -36.16
C GLU A 340 13.33 43.53 -35.47
N THR A 341 13.69 43.17 -34.24
CA THR A 341 14.75 43.87 -33.49
C THR A 341 16.17 43.59 -34.00
N ALA A 342 16.41 42.50 -34.73
CA ALA A 342 17.66 42.28 -35.45
C ALA A 342 17.92 43.40 -36.47
N SER A 343 16.87 43.93 -37.11
CA SER A 343 17.01 45.10 -38.00
C SER A 343 17.40 46.37 -37.24
N ILE A 344 16.91 46.54 -36.02
CA ILE A 344 17.23 47.68 -35.15
C ILE A 344 18.68 47.56 -34.62
N GLN A 345 19.13 46.34 -34.28
CA GLN A 345 20.53 46.11 -33.87
C GLN A 345 21.50 46.40 -35.00
N THR A 346 21.20 45.97 -36.23
CA THR A 346 22.05 46.30 -37.39
C THR A 346 22.07 47.81 -37.67
N MET A 347 20.97 48.53 -37.47
CA MET A 347 20.97 50.00 -37.53
C MET A 347 21.81 50.64 -36.41
N LYS A 348 21.73 50.13 -35.18
CA LYS A 348 22.52 50.62 -34.04
C LYS A 348 24.02 50.40 -34.26
N GLU A 349 24.40 49.25 -34.80
CA GLU A 349 25.79 48.98 -35.19
C GLU A 349 26.26 49.93 -36.29
N LYS A 350 25.47 50.13 -37.35
CA LYS A 350 25.78 51.13 -38.40
C LYS A 350 25.98 52.54 -37.82
N ASN A 351 25.12 52.96 -36.90
CA ASN A 351 25.25 54.25 -36.22
C ASN A 351 26.55 54.37 -35.40
N LYS A 352 26.94 53.29 -34.71
CA LYS A 352 28.20 53.23 -33.97
C LYS A 352 29.41 53.33 -34.92
N THR A 353 29.32 52.75 -36.11
CA THR A 353 30.35 52.88 -37.15
C THR A 353 30.44 54.31 -37.67
N TYR A 354 29.31 54.97 -37.94
CA TYR A 354 29.28 56.38 -38.37
C TYR A 354 29.86 57.33 -37.32
N HIS A 355 29.57 57.15 -36.04
CA HIS A 355 30.19 57.94 -34.98
C HIS A 355 31.70 57.77 -34.89
N ARG A 356 32.22 56.55 -35.15
CA ARG A 356 33.68 56.32 -35.23
C ARG A 356 34.30 57.02 -36.42
N GLN A 357 33.63 57.03 -37.58
CA GLN A 357 34.11 57.73 -38.78
C GLN A 357 34.11 59.26 -38.57
N LEU A 358 33.08 59.82 -37.93
CA LEU A 358 33.04 61.24 -37.58
C LEU A 358 34.16 61.63 -36.59
N ALA A 359 34.44 60.78 -35.60
CA ALA A 359 35.54 61.00 -34.66
C ALA A 359 36.93 60.93 -35.33
N GLN A 360 37.09 60.08 -36.36
CA GLN A 360 38.31 60.03 -37.16
C GLN A 360 38.47 61.26 -38.07
N LEU A 361 37.38 61.75 -38.68
CA LEU A 361 37.37 62.99 -39.47
C LEU A 361 37.72 64.23 -38.62
N ALA A 362 37.20 64.31 -37.39
CA ALA A 362 37.55 65.39 -36.45
C ALA A 362 39.03 65.37 -36.04
N LYS A 363 39.68 64.20 -36.09
CA LYS A 363 41.11 64.03 -35.78
C LYS A 363 42.02 64.43 -36.94
N VAL A 364 41.53 64.34 -38.19
CA VAL A 364 42.27 64.75 -39.39
C VAL A 364 42.17 66.27 -39.64
N CYS A 365 41.08 66.93 -39.20
CA CYS A 365 40.92 68.38 -39.35
C CYS A 365 41.69 69.23 -38.32
N ASN A 366 42.31 68.64 -37.30
CA ASN A 366 43.08 69.33 -36.26
C ASN A 366 44.60 69.06 -36.34
N ALA A 367 45.09 68.53 -37.46
CA ALA A 367 46.50 68.15 -37.67
C ALA A 367 47.32 69.23 -38.41
N ASP A 368 47.03 70.52 -38.19
CA ASP A 368 48.02 71.58 -38.41
C ASP A 368 48.84 71.72 -37.12
N ALA A 369 49.73 70.75 -36.88
CA ALA A 369 50.80 70.91 -35.90
C ALA A 369 51.69 72.05 -36.40
N GLY A 370 51.46 73.25 -35.85
CA GLY A 370 52.10 74.47 -36.33
C GLY A 370 53.61 74.31 -36.32
N SER A 371 54.27 74.83 -37.34
CA SER A 371 55.73 74.88 -37.50
C SER A 371 56.50 75.29 -36.23
N MET A 372 55.85 75.99 -35.30
CA MET A 372 56.32 76.32 -33.95
C MET A 372 56.58 75.11 -33.03
N GLU A 373 55.76 74.06 -33.07
CA GLU A 373 55.92 72.88 -32.22
C GLU A 373 57.07 71.99 -32.70
N ILE A 374 57.26 71.92 -34.03
CA ILE A 374 58.41 71.28 -34.67
C ILE A 374 59.69 72.01 -34.28
N LEU A 375 59.70 73.36 -34.36
CA LEU A 375 60.82 74.19 -33.94
C LEU A 375 61.18 74.00 -32.46
N LYS A 376 60.17 73.98 -31.58
CA LYS A 376 60.38 73.75 -30.14
C LYS A 376 61.00 72.39 -29.88
N THR A 377 60.44 71.34 -30.49
CA THR A 377 60.91 69.97 -30.28
C THR A 377 62.32 69.77 -30.85
N LEU A 378 62.63 70.39 -32.01
CA LEU A 378 63.98 70.42 -32.55
C LEU A 378 64.95 71.11 -31.58
N SER A 379 64.58 72.28 -31.06
CA SER A 379 65.41 73.03 -30.11
C SER A 379 65.70 72.25 -28.83
N ASP A 380 64.74 71.49 -28.31
CA ASP A 380 64.90 70.70 -27.08
C ASP A 380 65.75 69.42 -27.29
N SER A 381 65.82 68.93 -28.53
CA SER A 381 66.49 67.67 -28.89
C SER A 381 67.91 67.83 -29.42
N LEU A 382 68.26 69.03 -29.91
CA LEU A 382 69.58 69.29 -30.47
C LEU A 382 70.58 69.60 -29.35
N PRO A 383 71.81 69.06 -29.44
CA PRO A 383 72.82 69.32 -28.43
C PRO A 383 73.26 70.79 -28.45
N GLU A 384 73.68 71.30 -27.29
CA GLU A 384 74.02 72.73 -27.08
C GLU A 384 75.17 73.23 -27.98
N ASP A 385 75.93 72.32 -28.58
CA ASP A 385 77.03 72.58 -29.50
C ASP A 385 76.59 72.66 -30.98
N THR A 386 75.28 72.66 -31.25
CA THR A 386 74.72 72.67 -32.60
C THR A 386 73.97 73.97 -32.89
N TYR A 387 74.39 74.67 -33.94
CA TYR A 387 73.78 75.92 -34.40
C TYR A 387 73.10 75.71 -35.74
N LEU A 388 71.79 75.95 -35.80
CA LEU A 388 71.04 75.91 -37.06
C LEU A 388 71.15 77.25 -37.79
N LYS A 389 71.57 77.20 -39.05
CA LYS A 389 71.63 78.36 -39.97
C LYS A 389 70.35 78.48 -40.79
N GLN A 390 69.76 77.36 -41.17
CA GLN A 390 68.54 77.32 -41.99
C GLN A 390 67.69 76.11 -41.63
N ILE A 391 66.39 76.34 -41.49
CA ILE A 391 65.38 75.31 -41.33
C ILE A 391 64.32 75.58 -42.40
N ASP A 392 64.08 74.60 -43.25
CA ASP A 392 62.98 74.63 -44.22
C ASP A 392 62.05 73.46 -43.92
N CYS A 393 60.80 73.77 -43.59
CA CYS A 393 59.80 72.78 -43.22
C CYS A 393 58.73 72.75 -44.31
N GLY A 394 58.87 71.81 -45.23
CA GLY A 394 57.87 71.50 -46.25
C GLY A 394 56.77 70.58 -45.71
N ARG A 395 55.80 70.24 -46.58
CA ARG A 395 54.69 69.34 -46.22
C ARG A 395 55.11 67.89 -45.98
N GLU A 396 56.21 67.46 -46.57
CA GLU A 396 56.70 66.08 -46.47
C GLU A 396 58.15 65.99 -46.05
N GLU A 397 58.88 67.10 -46.02
CA GLU A 397 60.32 67.10 -45.81
C GLU A 397 60.74 68.25 -44.90
N LEU A 398 61.68 67.96 -44.02
CA LEU A 398 62.37 68.90 -43.14
C LEU A 398 63.84 68.95 -43.58
N VAL A 399 64.30 70.14 -43.95
CA VAL A 399 65.69 70.41 -44.30
C VAL A 399 66.33 71.24 -43.20
N LEU A 400 67.38 70.70 -42.58
CA LEU A 400 68.16 71.33 -41.54
C LEU A 400 69.57 71.59 -42.05
N LYS A 401 70.03 72.84 -41.98
CA LYS A 401 71.42 73.21 -42.26
C LYS A 401 72.00 73.97 -41.10
N GLY A 402 73.22 73.63 -40.70
CA GLY A 402 73.84 74.20 -39.52
C GLY A 402 75.31 73.87 -39.36
N SER A 403 75.83 74.09 -38.16
CA SER A 403 77.19 73.75 -37.76
C SER A 403 77.16 73.06 -36.40
N SER A 404 77.90 71.96 -36.24
CA SER A 404 77.96 71.18 -34.99
C SER A 404 79.38 70.66 -34.75
N LYS A 405 79.76 70.43 -33.48
CA LYS A 405 81.03 69.77 -33.15
C LYS A 405 80.99 68.26 -33.37
N GLU A 406 79.80 67.66 -33.30
CA GLU A 406 79.58 66.22 -33.46
C GLU A 406 78.48 65.92 -34.50
N PRO A 407 78.68 66.26 -35.79
CA PRO A 407 77.65 66.13 -36.83
C PRO A 407 77.16 64.69 -37.03
N ASP A 408 78.01 63.69 -36.75
CA ASP A 408 77.70 62.27 -36.93
C ASP A 408 76.54 61.77 -36.04
N LYS A 409 76.26 62.46 -34.92
CA LYS A 409 75.18 62.07 -33.98
C LYS A 409 73.83 62.69 -34.35
N LEU A 410 73.81 63.71 -35.19
CA LEU A 410 72.59 64.45 -35.53
C LEU A 410 71.55 63.59 -36.27
N PRO A 411 71.90 62.70 -37.23
CA PRO A 411 70.92 61.82 -37.86
C PRO A 411 70.19 60.92 -36.86
N GLU A 412 70.91 60.37 -35.87
CA GLU A 412 70.29 59.52 -34.86
C GLU A 412 69.34 60.30 -33.94
N LEU A 413 69.71 61.52 -33.57
CA LEU A 413 68.87 62.41 -32.75
C LEU A 413 67.63 62.88 -33.51
N VAL A 414 67.78 63.25 -34.79
CA VAL A 414 66.65 63.66 -35.64
C VAL A 414 65.70 62.48 -35.91
N MET A 415 66.21 61.25 -36.08
CA MET A 415 65.35 60.06 -36.21
C MET A 415 64.57 59.72 -34.93
N LYS A 416 65.01 60.17 -33.76
CA LYS A 416 64.27 59.98 -32.50
C LYS A 416 63.05 60.91 -32.38
N LEU A 417 62.95 61.92 -33.23
CA LEU A 417 61.81 62.83 -33.25
C LEU A 417 60.56 62.13 -33.78
N ALA A 418 59.45 62.22 -33.04
CA ALA A 418 58.23 61.45 -33.31
C ALA A 418 57.59 61.73 -34.69
N PHE A 419 57.90 62.89 -35.28
CA PHE A 419 57.40 63.32 -36.57
C PHE A 419 58.34 63.02 -37.74
N ILE A 420 59.52 62.44 -37.50
CA ILE A 420 60.45 62.03 -38.56
C ILE A 420 60.23 60.54 -38.86
N ASP A 421 60.05 60.22 -40.14
CA ASP A 421 59.90 58.83 -40.59
C ASP A 421 61.21 58.23 -41.05
N THR A 422 61.94 58.95 -41.92
CA THR A 422 63.20 58.52 -42.53
C THR A 422 64.10 59.70 -42.82
N ILE A 423 65.43 59.49 -42.80
CA ILE A 423 66.40 60.49 -43.27
C ILE A 423 66.75 60.17 -44.71
N SER A 424 66.53 61.13 -45.61
CA SER A 424 66.76 60.99 -47.04
C SER A 424 68.21 61.30 -47.40
N ALA A 425 68.83 62.28 -46.75
CA ALA A 425 70.22 62.68 -47.02
C ALA A 425 70.89 63.30 -45.78
N SER A 426 72.18 63.03 -45.61
CA SER A 426 73.03 63.67 -44.60
C SER A 426 74.40 63.94 -45.23
N GLU A 427 74.74 65.21 -45.36
CA GLU A 427 76.02 65.68 -45.89
C GLU A 427 76.77 66.41 -44.78
N ILE A 428 78.04 66.04 -44.57
CA ILE A 428 78.95 66.66 -43.61
C ILE A 428 80.01 67.42 -44.41
N GLY A 429 80.04 68.74 -44.23
CA GLY A 429 80.96 69.65 -44.87
C GLY A 429 82.30 69.76 -44.15
N THR A 430 83.16 70.62 -44.67
CA THR A 430 84.51 70.87 -44.15
C THR A 430 84.48 71.56 -42.78
N GLU A 431 85.42 71.21 -41.92
CA GLU A 431 85.60 71.82 -40.60
C GLU A 431 86.08 73.28 -40.72
N ARG A 432 85.43 74.18 -39.97
CA ARG A 432 85.90 75.56 -39.75
C ARG A 432 85.75 75.91 -38.26
N ASP A 433 86.84 76.37 -37.67
CA ASP A 433 86.90 76.83 -36.27
C ASP A 433 86.37 75.80 -35.23
N GLY A 434 86.63 74.51 -35.48
CA GLY A 434 86.22 73.42 -34.60
C GLY A 434 84.75 73.01 -34.73
N TYR A 435 84.05 73.47 -35.78
CA TYR A 435 82.69 73.05 -36.12
C TYR A 435 82.64 72.50 -37.56
N TYR A 436 81.86 71.45 -37.76
CA TYR A 436 81.55 70.90 -39.08
C TYR A 436 80.22 71.46 -39.56
N GLU A 437 80.17 71.93 -40.81
CA GLU A 437 78.90 72.25 -41.45
C GLU A 437 78.13 70.98 -41.78
N PHE A 438 76.81 71.00 -41.63
CA PHE A 438 75.97 69.86 -42.00
C PHE A 438 74.73 70.29 -42.77
N SER A 439 74.23 69.41 -43.64
CA SER A 439 72.94 69.51 -44.30
C SER A 439 72.21 68.17 -44.16
N LEU A 440 71.04 68.18 -43.54
CA LEU A 440 70.25 67.00 -43.26
C LEU A 440 68.82 67.17 -43.78
N THR A 441 68.38 66.23 -44.60
CA THR A 441 67.02 66.20 -45.16
C THR A 441 66.31 64.97 -44.64
N ALA A 442 65.18 65.17 -43.97
CA ALA A 442 64.39 64.12 -43.38
C ALA A 442 62.94 64.18 -43.83
N ARG A 443 62.31 63.03 -44.04
CA ARG A 443 60.90 62.91 -44.43
C ARG A 443 60.01 62.89 -43.19
N LEU A 444 58.97 63.72 -43.19
CA LEU A 444 57.99 63.81 -42.11
C LEU A 444 57.00 62.64 -42.18
N ARG A 445 56.66 62.08 -41.01
CA ARG A 445 55.64 61.04 -40.84
C ARG A 445 54.25 61.67 -40.94
N ARG A 446 53.41 61.19 -41.87
CA ARG A 446 52.02 61.63 -42.04
C ARG A 446 51.07 61.03 -41.01
#